data_AF-A0A943LCP1-F1
#
_entry.id   AF-A0A943LCP1-F1
#
_cell.length_a   1.000
_cell.length_b   1.000
_cell.length_c   1.000
_cell.angle_alpha   90.00
_cell.angle_beta   90.00
_cell.angle_gamma   90.00
#
_symmetry.space_group_name_H-M   'P 1'
#
loop_
_entity.id
_entity.type
_entity.pdbx_description
1 polymer ?
#
loop_
_entity_poly.entity_id
_entity_poly.type
_entity_poly.pdbx_seq_one_letter_code
_entity_poly.pdbx_strand_id
1 'polypeptide(L)'
;MKIRIKIAILMISALILLSACQQKDFENTKKNSKTEGNTKKTEQKLDENNSADKTNEKKETNNETENKTEQNTDTDKLFEEIRTANQSIKYLKMDVLLNIMSNNTVTTKTNVQHMYGDVEYEPTSNKIKKAAFQRDANDGIITKFEFLGDKDHTFRQTTIDSNKKTQDVQEQKHVKYEMHPDYYVLLNKIYSMKDDLVVKEEGNDYIFTLRSQNIDLLGIFQDSYNLKLTGVSQSEVKKDLVLIFDKNTKYFKKINLKLNYNGEKGSINMDIQTKYSDHKPNVI
;
A
#
# COMPACT_ATOMS: atom_id res chain seq x y z
N MET A 1 27.88 -15.53 11.35
CA MET A 1 27.12 -14.43 10.72
C MET A 1 25.83 -15.02 10.16
N LYS A 2 24.68 -14.87 10.85
CA LYS A 2 23.41 -15.49 10.40
C LYS A 2 22.82 -14.65 9.27
N ILE A 3 22.84 -15.18 8.05
CA ILE A 3 22.14 -14.61 6.90
C ILE A 3 20.64 -14.63 7.25
N ARG A 4 20.03 -13.45 7.39
CA ARG A 4 18.61 -13.30 7.73
C ARG A 4 17.83 -13.13 6.42
N ILE A 5 17.09 -14.17 6.04
CA ILE A 5 16.21 -14.14 4.87
C ILE A 5 14.87 -13.53 5.31
N LYS A 6 14.43 -12.47 4.61
CA LYS A 6 13.09 -11.90 4.74
C LYS A 6 12.19 -12.53 3.69
N ILE A 7 11.01 -13.04 4.09
CA ILE A 7 10.02 -13.56 3.15
C ILE A 7 8.74 -12.76 3.35
N ALA A 8 8.31 -12.08 2.30
CA ALA A 8 7.01 -11.44 2.21
C ALA A 8 6.05 -12.38 1.45
N ILE A 9 4.88 -12.70 2.01
CA ILE A 9 3.79 -13.22 1.17
C ILE A 9 3.30 -12.05 0.34
N LEU A 10 3.64 -12.10 -0.95
CA LEU A 10 3.23 -11.11 -1.92
C LEU A 10 1.97 -11.64 -2.62
N MET A 11 0.87 -10.89 -2.51
CA MET A 11 0.05 -10.67 -3.70
C MET A 11 1.02 -10.13 -4.75
N ILE A 12 1.17 -10.83 -5.88
CA ILE A 12 2.23 -10.53 -6.86
C ILE A 12 2.22 -9.03 -7.18
N SER A 13 3.40 -8.41 -7.19
CA SER A 13 3.60 -7.01 -7.62
C SER A 13 2.93 -6.80 -8.97
N ALA A 14 1.79 -6.12 -8.98
CA ALA A 14 1.18 -5.64 -10.21
C ALA A 14 1.98 -4.40 -10.66
N LEU A 15 3.02 -4.61 -11.46
CA LEU A 15 3.72 -3.52 -12.12
C LEU A 15 2.87 -3.06 -13.31
N ILE A 16 2.20 -1.92 -13.16
CA ILE A 16 1.37 -1.33 -14.21
C ILE A 16 2.23 -0.33 -14.99
N LEU A 17 2.59 -0.72 -16.21
CA LEU A 17 3.36 0.10 -17.16
C LEU A 17 2.38 0.66 -18.21
N LEU A 18 2.07 1.96 -18.11
CA LEU A 18 1.41 2.71 -19.18
C LEU A 18 2.46 3.56 -19.90
N SER A 19 3.27 2.93 -20.75
CA SER A 19 4.19 3.63 -21.65
C SER A 19 3.55 3.76 -23.03
N ALA A 20 3.42 4.98 -23.53
CA ALA A 20 3.16 5.23 -24.94
C ALA A 20 4.44 4.96 -25.73
N CYS A 21 4.49 3.87 -26.50
CA CYS A 21 5.49 3.76 -27.56
C CYS A 21 5.14 4.78 -28.64
N GLN A 22 5.79 5.95 -28.64
CA GLN A 22 6.03 6.64 -29.89
C GLN A 22 7.09 5.84 -30.63
N GLN A 23 6.67 5.14 -31.67
CA GLN A 23 7.56 4.55 -32.66
C GLN A 23 8.33 5.71 -33.33
N LYS A 24 9.58 5.92 -32.92
CA LYS A 24 10.57 6.61 -33.74
C LYS A 24 11.49 5.56 -34.29
N ASP A 25 11.34 5.30 -35.58
CA ASP A 25 12.33 4.59 -36.38
C ASP A 25 13.70 5.24 -36.18
N PHE A 26 14.71 4.45 -35.81
CA PHE A 26 16.09 4.81 -36.05
C PHE A 26 16.88 3.56 -36.43
N GLU A 27 17.09 3.46 -37.74
CA GLU A 27 18.12 2.64 -38.35
C GLU A 27 19.52 3.01 -37.84
N ASN A 28 20.35 1.99 -37.71
CA ASN A 28 21.80 1.96 -37.90
C ASN A 28 22.60 3.24 -37.60
N THR A 29 23.44 3.20 -36.56
CA THR A 29 24.88 3.40 -36.79
C THR A 29 25.74 2.63 -35.80
N LYS A 30 26.67 1.86 -36.38
CA LYS A 30 27.75 1.10 -35.75
C LYS A 30 28.87 2.06 -35.30
N LYS A 31 29.60 1.61 -34.27
CA LYS A 31 31.02 1.86 -33.92
C LYS A 31 31.35 2.86 -32.79
N ASN A 32 32.03 2.24 -31.81
CA ASN A 32 33.20 2.69 -31.06
C ASN A 32 33.02 3.70 -29.92
N SER A 33 32.97 3.15 -28.69
CA SER A 33 33.48 3.83 -27.50
C SER A 33 34.59 2.99 -26.86
N LYS A 34 35.84 3.41 -27.05
CA LYS A 34 36.93 3.20 -26.10
C LYS A 34 37.51 4.58 -25.85
N THR A 35 37.32 5.09 -24.64
CA THR A 35 38.09 6.21 -24.13
C THR A 35 38.40 5.93 -22.66
N GLU A 36 39.66 5.55 -22.42
CA GLU A 36 40.33 5.77 -21.16
C GLU A 36 40.79 7.24 -21.09
N GLY A 37 40.94 7.76 -19.88
CA GLY A 37 42.14 8.54 -19.58
C GLY A 37 42.02 10.07 -19.53
N ASN A 38 41.62 10.55 -18.36
CA ASN A 38 42.45 11.36 -17.46
C ASN A 38 42.69 12.88 -17.71
N THR A 39 42.46 13.59 -16.60
CA THR A 39 43.19 14.72 -16.00
C THR A 39 42.92 16.20 -16.35
N LYS A 40 42.64 16.92 -15.25
CA LYS A 40 43.30 18.16 -14.75
C LYS A 40 42.50 19.48 -14.77
N LYS A 41 41.93 19.77 -13.59
CA LYS A 41 42.11 20.95 -12.73
C LYS A 41 42.60 22.26 -13.41
N THR A 42 41.83 23.33 -13.25
CA THR A 42 42.40 24.64 -12.86
C THR A 42 41.38 25.39 -11.99
N GLU A 43 41.85 25.83 -10.83
CA GLU A 43 41.18 26.74 -9.89
C GLU A 43 41.35 28.19 -10.35
N GLN A 44 40.37 29.06 -10.08
CA GLN A 44 40.64 30.46 -9.78
C GLN A 44 39.59 31.03 -8.82
N LYS A 45 40.09 31.45 -7.64
CA LYS A 45 39.46 32.29 -6.62
C LYS A 45 39.64 33.77 -6.97
N LEU A 46 38.75 34.63 -6.46
CA LEU A 46 38.99 35.86 -5.65
C LEU A 46 37.63 36.62 -5.56
N ASP A 47 36.96 36.63 -4.41
CA ASP A 47 37.05 37.58 -3.24
C ASP A 47 36.31 38.91 -3.51
N GLU A 48 35.13 39.13 -2.89
CA GLU A 48 34.85 39.87 -1.63
C GLU A 48 34.97 41.42 -1.72
N ASN A 49 33.85 42.15 -1.58
CA ASN A 49 33.52 42.90 -0.34
C ASN A 49 32.29 43.84 -0.45
N ASN A 50 31.38 43.65 0.52
CA ASN A 50 30.65 44.60 1.37
C ASN A 50 30.30 46.03 0.92
N SER A 51 29.02 46.41 1.11
CA SER A 51 28.65 47.49 2.05
C SER A 51 27.17 47.43 2.43
N ALA A 52 26.90 47.68 3.71
CA ALA A 52 25.59 47.80 4.33
C ALA A 52 25.08 49.24 4.27
N ASP A 53 23.76 49.45 4.23
CA ASP A 53 23.12 50.48 5.06
C ASP A 53 21.63 50.17 5.31
N LYS A 54 21.16 50.53 6.51
CA LYS A 54 19.82 50.35 7.06
C LYS A 54 19.02 51.64 6.89
N THR A 55 17.70 51.56 6.67
CA THR A 55 16.73 52.45 7.36
C THR A 55 15.29 51.93 7.33
N ASN A 56 14.52 52.41 8.30
CA ASN A 56 13.39 51.82 9.02
C ASN A 56 11.97 52.10 8.47
N GLU A 57 11.04 51.26 8.96
CA GLU A 57 9.62 51.52 9.33
C GLU A 57 8.52 51.71 8.25
N LYS A 58 7.60 50.73 8.20
CA LYS A 58 6.25 50.89 8.78
C LYS A 58 5.52 49.56 8.96
N LYS A 59 4.92 49.42 10.15
CA LYS A 59 3.95 48.39 10.53
C LYS A 59 2.67 48.54 9.71
N GLU A 60 2.21 47.46 9.08
CA GLU A 60 0.79 47.24 8.83
C GLU A 60 0.39 45.88 9.38
N THR A 61 -0.51 45.95 10.35
CA THR A 61 -1.11 44.85 11.09
C THR A 61 -2.22 44.27 10.20
N ASN A 62 -1.91 43.22 9.43
CA ASN A 62 -2.96 42.40 8.83
C ASN A 62 -3.29 41.25 9.78
N ASN A 63 -4.41 41.43 10.48
CA ASN A 63 -5.15 40.34 11.11
C ASN A 63 -5.65 39.41 10.00
N GLU A 64 -4.80 38.51 9.51
CA GLU A 64 -5.27 37.30 8.87
C GLU A 64 -5.86 36.45 9.98
N THR A 65 -7.19 36.46 10.02
CA THR A 65 -7.96 35.49 10.77
C THR A 65 -7.54 34.13 10.23
N GLU A 66 -6.73 33.41 10.99
CA GLU A 66 -6.50 31.99 10.83
C GLU A 66 -7.87 31.34 10.70
N ASN A 67 -8.28 31.01 9.47
CA ASN A 67 -9.28 29.98 9.25
C ASN A 67 -8.62 28.66 9.66
N LYS A 68 -8.45 28.47 10.97
CA LYS A 68 -8.40 27.16 11.57
C LYS A 68 -9.76 26.56 11.28
N THR A 69 -9.81 25.73 10.24
CA THR A 69 -10.81 24.70 10.09
C THR A 69 -11.01 24.09 11.47
N GLU A 70 -12.16 24.31 12.11
CA GLU A 70 -12.52 23.64 13.34
C GLU A 70 -12.42 22.14 13.06
N GLN A 71 -11.32 21.55 13.52
CA GLN A 71 -11.08 20.12 13.47
C GLN A 71 -12.19 19.52 14.30
N ASN A 72 -13.09 18.78 13.65
CA ASN A 72 -14.31 18.27 14.25
C ASN A 72 -13.94 17.27 15.36
N THR A 73 -13.98 17.74 16.62
CA THR A 73 -13.53 17.04 17.82
C THR A 73 -14.17 15.66 17.98
N ASP A 74 -15.36 15.46 17.41
CA ASP A 74 -16.09 14.21 17.46
C ASP A 74 -15.51 13.14 16.53
N THR A 75 -14.99 13.54 15.37
CA THR A 75 -14.35 12.61 14.42
C THR A 75 -13.00 12.13 14.97
N ASP A 76 -12.23 13.03 15.58
CA ASP A 76 -10.96 12.67 16.22
C ASP A 76 -11.19 11.70 17.39
N LYS A 77 -12.18 11.99 18.24
CA LYS A 77 -12.56 11.09 19.33
C LYS A 77 -12.96 9.71 18.81
N LEU A 78 -13.76 9.64 17.75
CA LEU A 78 -14.15 8.37 17.14
C LEU A 78 -12.93 7.58 16.62
N PHE A 79 -11.97 8.25 15.98
CA PHE A 79 -10.75 7.60 15.51
C PHE A 79 -9.90 7.06 16.67
N GLU A 80 -9.81 7.77 17.79
CA GLU A 80 -9.13 7.26 18.98
C GLU A 80 -9.84 6.04 19.58
N GLU A 81 -11.17 6.05 19.67
CA GLU A 81 -11.95 4.89 20.12
C GLU A 81 -11.74 3.66 19.21
N ILE A 82 -11.78 3.86 17.88
CA ILE A 82 -11.47 2.84 16.89
C ILE A 82 -10.04 2.34 17.10
N ARG A 83 -9.07 3.24 17.24
CA ARG A 83 -7.66 2.90 17.43
C ARG A 83 -7.47 2.01 18.66
N THR A 84 -8.05 2.40 19.80
CA THR A 84 -7.98 1.64 21.04
C THR A 84 -8.62 0.26 20.89
N ALA A 85 -9.82 0.17 20.32
CA ALA A 85 -10.51 -1.11 20.16
C ALA A 85 -9.69 -2.12 19.33
N ASN A 86 -9.11 -1.64 18.23
CA ASN A 86 -8.40 -2.50 17.28
C ASN A 86 -6.99 -2.94 17.76
N GLN A 87 -6.39 -2.26 18.74
CA GLN A 87 -5.08 -2.66 19.31
C GLN A 87 -5.13 -4.02 20.04
N SER A 88 -6.32 -4.42 20.49
CA SER A 88 -6.51 -5.66 21.26
C SER A 88 -6.56 -6.92 20.39
N ILE A 89 -6.82 -6.79 19.08
CA ILE A 89 -7.11 -7.93 18.19
C ILE A 89 -5.89 -8.81 17.95
N LYS A 90 -5.94 -10.08 18.37
CA LYS A 90 -4.83 -11.03 18.19
C LYS A 90 -5.12 -12.18 17.26
N TYR A 91 -6.37 -12.37 16.87
CA TYR A 91 -6.72 -13.29 15.80
C TYR A 91 -7.83 -12.69 14.95
N LEU A 92 -7.75 -12.97 13.65
CA LEU A 92 -8.80 -12.63 12.70
C LEU A 92 -8.72 -13.56 11.48
N LYS A 93 -9.82 -13.61 10.74
CA LYS A 93 -9.85 -14.12 9.37
C LYS A 93 -9.79 -12.95 8.40
N MET A 94 -9.05 -13.14 7.31
CA MET A 94 -8.88 -12.15 6.26
C MET A 94 -9.31 -12.75 4.92
N ASP A 95 -10.00 -11.95 4.12
CA ASP A 95 -10.43 -12.25 2.75
C ASP A 95 -10.10 -11.03 1.86
N VAL A 96 -9.22 -11.22 0.88
CA VAL A 96 -8.69 -10.20 -0.02
C VAL A 96 -9.03 -10.56 -1.46
N LEU A 97 -9.80 -9.71 -2.12
CA LEU A 97 -10.00 -9.76 -3.56
C LEU A 97 -9.20 -8.64 -4.22
N LEU A 98 -8.37 -8.99 -5.19
CA LEU A 98 -7.61 -8.05 -6.02
C LEU A 98 -8.01 -8.26 -7.47
N ASN A 99 -8.55 -7.22 -8.10
CA ASN A 99 -8.83 -7.20 -9.53
C ASN A 99 -8.17 -5.98 -10.15
N ILE A 100 -7.17 -6.22 -11.00
CA ILE A 100 -6.45 -5.17 -11.71
C ILE A 100 -6.50 -5.49 -13.19
N MET A 101 -7.11 -4.60 -13.95
CA MET A 101 -7.08 -4.58 -15.41
C MET A 101 -6.32 -3.35 -15.86
N SER A 102 -5.40 -3.54 -16.78
CA SER A 102 -4.70 -2.45 -17.45
C SER A 102 -4.70 -2.71 -18.95
N ASN A 103 -4.90 -1.66 -19.72
CA ASN A 103 -4.91 -1.73 -21.17
C ASN A 103 -4.17 -0.53 -21.76
N ASN A 104 -3.30 -0.77 -22.72
CA ASN A 104 -2.65 0.26 -23.52
C ASN A 104 -2.61 -0.19 -24.98
N THR A 105 -1.98 0.60 -25.86
CA THR A 105 -1.91 0.30 -27.30
C THR A 105 -1.15 -0.99 -27.64
N VAL A 106 -0.40 -1.55 -26.69
CA VAL A 106 0.46 -2.72 -26.91
C VAL A 106 -0.10 -3.97 -26.24
N THR A 107 -0.62 -3.86 -25.02
CA THR A 107 -1.00 -5.01 -24.18
C THR A 107 -2.22 -4.72 -23.31
N THR A 108 -3.08 -5.72 -23.18
CA THR A 108 -4.04 -5.84 -22.08
C THR A 108 -3.49 -6.83 -21.05
N LYS A 109 -3.49 -6.44 -19.78
CA LYS A 109 -3.13 -7.31 -18.65
C LYS A 109 -4.24 -7.35 -17.63
N THR A 110 -4.61 -8.55 -17.22
CA THR A 110 -5.59 -8.79 -16.17
C THR A 110 -4.95 -9.65 -15.09
N ASN A 111 -4.99 -9.15 -13.86
CA ASN A 111 -4.53 -9.84 -12.68
C ASN A 111 -5.70 -9.90 -11.69
N VAL A 112 -6.25 -11.10 -11.51
CA VAL A 112 -7.28 -11.36 -10.49
C VAL A 112 -6.74 -12.39 -9.52
N GLN A 113 -6.73 -12.02 -8.24
CA GLN A 113 -6.29 -12.87 -7.14
C GLN A 113 -7.31 -12.80 -6.01
N HIS A 114 -7.63 -13.96 -5.43
CA HIS A 114 -8.40 -14.08 -4.20
C HIS A 114 -7.53 -14.74 -3.15
N MET A 115 -7.24 -14.05 -2.05
CA MET A 115 -6.47 -14.58 -0.93
C MET A 115 -7.34 -14.61 0.31
N TYR A 116 -7.40 -15.74 1.00
CA TYR A 116 -8.19 -15.88 2.21
C TYR A 116 -7.52 -16.81 3.22
N GLY A 117 -7.77 -16.57 4.50
CA GLY A 117 -7.14 -17.34 5.56
C GLY A 117 -7.24 -16.69 6.93
N ASP A 118 -6.38 -17.13 7.83
CA ASP A 118 -6.32 -16.69 9.21
C ASP A 118 -4.92 -16.21 9.58
N VAL A 119 -4.89 -15.23 10.48
CA VAL A 119 -3.66 -14.70 11.07
C VAL A 119 -3.84 -14.57 12.58
N GLU A 120 -2.82 -15.01 13.29
CA GLU A 120 -2.65 -14.86 14.72
C GLU A 120 -1.43 -13.98 14.99
N TYR A 121 -1.59 -12.99 15.86
CA TYR A 121 -0.54 -12.06 16.28
C TYR A 121 0.00 -12.45 17.66
N GLU A 122 1.23 -12.03 17.94
CA GLU A 122 1.82 -12.20 19.27
C GLU A 122 1.03 -11.45 20.35
N PRO A 123 0.84 -12.00 21.56
CA PRO A 123 0.03 -11.37 22.61
C PRO A 123 0.46 -9.94 22.98
N THR A 124 1.78 -9.68 22.93
CA THR A 124 2.40 -8.43 23.40
C THR A 124 2.90 -7.53 22.27
N SER A 125 2.70 -7.91 20.99
CA SER A 125 3.12 -7.08 19.86
C SER A 125 2.18 -7.21 18.67
N ASN A 126 2.49 -6.50 17.58
CA ASN A 126 1.75 -6.59 16.32
C ASN A 126 2.49 -7.49 15.29
N LYS A 127 3.43 -8.32 15.77
CA LYS A 127 4.11 -9.30 14.93
C LYS A 127 3.21 -10.50 14.73
N ILE A 128 3.25 -11.06 13.53
CA ILE A 128 2.52 -12.29 13.21
C ILE A 128 3.21 -13.46 13.91
N LYS A 129 2.42 -14.20 14.69
CA LYS A 129 2.82 -15.42 15.38
C LYS A 129 2.60 -16.64 14.50
N LYS A 130 1.43 -16.72 13.87
CA LYS A 130 1.01 -17.82 13.01
C LYS A 130 0.10 -17.30 11.90
N ALA A 131 0.18 -17.90 10.73
CA ALA A 131 -0.67 -17.54 9.61
C ALA A 131 -0.90 -18.74 8.70
N ALA A 132 -2.10 -18.84 8.12
CA ALA A 132 -2.41 -19.83 7.11
C ALA A 132 -3.32 -19.20 6.05
N PHE A 133 -2.87 -19.19 4.80
CA PHE A 133 -3.56 -18.54 3.70
C PHE A 133 -3.59 -19.42 2.46
N GLN A 134 -4.66 -19.27 1.68
CA GLN A 134 -4.73 -19.75 0.31
C GLN A 134 -4.89 -18.54 -0.61
N ARG A 135 -4.20 -18.58 -1.75
CA ARG A 135 -4.38 -17.65 -2.86
C ARG A 135 -4.79 -18.43 -4.09
N ASP A 136 -5.88 -17.98 -4.71
CA ASP A 136 -6.38 -18.44 -6.00
C ASP A 136 -6.12 -17.35 -7.05
N ALA A 137 -5.41 -17.68 -8.11
CA ALA A 137 -5.14 -16.78 -9.24
C ALA A 137 -6.02 -17.14 -10.46
N ASN A 138 -6.22 -16.17 -11.36
CA ASN A 138 -7.03 -16.34 -12.57
C ASN A 138 -6.47 -17.33 -13.59
N ASP A 139 -5.21 -17.74 -13.46
CA ASP A 139 -4.60 -18.82 -14.24
C ASP A 139 -4.96 -20.23 -13.71
N GLY A 140 -5.74 -20.30 -12.62
CA GLY A 140 -6.15 -21.55 -11.99
C GLY A 140 -5.13 -22.13 -11.02
N ILE A 141 -3.99 -21.47 -10.81
CA ILE A 141 -2.97 -21.86 -9.84
C ILE A 141 -3.45 -21.48 -8.44
N ILE A 142 -3.35 -22.45 -7.53
CA ILE A 142 -3.59 -22.25 -6.10
C ILE A 142 -2.25 -22.27 -5.39
N THR A 143 -2.05 -21.35 -4.45
CA THR A 143 -0.89 -21.36 -3.57
C THR A 143 -1.32 -21.27 -2.13
N LYS A 144 -0.89 -22.24 -1.33
CA LYS A 144 -1.09 -22.25 0.12
C LYS A 144 0.17 -21.76 0.80
N PHE A 145 0.00 -20.95 1.82
CA PHE A 145 1.06 -20.39 2.62
C PHE A 145 0.80 -20.65 4.09
N GLU A 146 1.80 -21.15 4.81
CA GLU A 146 1.69 -21.45 6.23
C GLU A 146 2.91 -20.89 6.94
N PHE A 147 2.70 -20.05 7.94
CA PHE A 147 3.71 -19.68 8.93
C PHE A 147 3.33 -20.35 10.24
N LEU A 148 4.12 -21.35 10.67
CA LEU A 148 3.68 -22.33 11.66
C LEU A 148 3.71 -21.81 13.10
N GLY A 149 4.44 -20.74 13.37
CA GLY A 149 4.63 -20.23 14.74
C GLY A 149 5.39 -21.20 15.65
N ASP A 150 6.14 -22.13 15.07
CA ASP A 150 7.04 -23.03 15.79
C ASP A 150 8.33 -22.30 16.20
N LYS A 151 9.14 -22.95 17.05
CA LYS A 151 10.41 -22.38 17.53
C LYS A 151 11.39 -22.04 16.40
N ASP A 152 11.28 -22.76 15.29
CA ASP A 152 12.12 -22.55 14.12
C ASP A 152 11.62 -21.39 13.25
N HIS A 153 10.42 -20.85 13.48
CA HIS A 153 9.77 -19.89 12.57
C HIS A 153 9.72 -20.43 11.14
N THR A 154 9.11 -21.60 10.98
CA THR A 154 8.97 -22.32 9.72
C THR A 154 7.89 -21.68 8.86
N PHE A 155 8.24 -21.42 7.60
CA PHE A 155 7.32 -21.03 6.54
C PHE A 155 7.26 -22.11 5.48
N ARG A 156 6.04 -22.46 5.07
CA ARG A 156 5.77 -23.42 4.01
C ARG A 156 4.93 -22.78 2.92
N GLN A 157 5.31 -23.04 1.68
CA GLN A 157 4.55 -22.69 0.50
C GLN A 157 4.25 -23.96 -0.30
N THR A 158 2.99 -24.20 -0.62
CA THR A 158 2.57 -25.31 -1.48
C THR A 158 1.88 -24.76 -2.73
N THR A 159 2.38 -25.13 -3.90
CA THR A 159 1.79 -24.74 -5.19
C THR A 159 1.00 -25.92 -5.77
N ILE A 160 -0.24 -25.65 -6.17
CA ILE A 160 -1.16 -26.61 -6.76
C ILE A 160 -1.55 -26.08 -8.14
N ASP A 161 -1.38 -26.91 -9.17
CA ASP A 161 -1.72 -26.54 -10.55
C ASP A 161 -3.23 -26.51 -10.82
N SER A 162 -3.60 -26.11 -12.04
CA SER A 162 -4.97 -26.08 -12.52
C SER A 162 -5.65 -27.45 -12.52
N ASN A 163 -4.88 -28.54 -12.57
CA ASN A 163 -5.36 -29.93 -12.52
C ASN A 163 -5.47 -30.47 -11.09
N LYS A 164 -5.33 -29.60 -10.07
CA LYS A 164 -5.37 -29.93 -8.65
C LYS A 164 -4.26 -30.88 -8.19
N LYS A 165 -3.14 -30.92 -8.92
CA LYS A 165 -1.95 -31.67 -8.52
C LYS A 165 -0.97 -30.76 -7.81
N THR A 166 -0.44 -31.24 -6.69
CA THR A 166 0.67 -30.57 -6.00
C THR A 166 1.89 -30.60 -6.91
N GLN A 167 2.41 -29.42 -7.24
CA GLN A 167 3.59 -29.26 -8.09
C GLN A 167 4.85 -29.06 -7.25
N ASP A 168 4.76 -28.28 -6.18
CA ASP A 168 5.92 -27.87 -5.39
C ASP A 168 5.54 -27.65 -3.93
N VAL A 169 6.47 -27.99 -3.03
CA VAL A 169 6.41 -27.71 -1.60
C VAL A 169 7.75 -27.16 -1.17
N GLN A 170 7.77 -25.88 -0.84
CA GLN A 170 8.96 -25.20 -0.32
C GLN A 170 8.82 -25.00 1.17
N GLU A 171 9.87 -25.31 1.92
CA GLU A 171 9.94 -25.07 3.35
C GLU A 171 11.20 -24.28 3.68
N GLN A 172 11.04 -23.25 4.49
CA GLN A 172 12.12 -22.38 4.95
C GLN A 172 12.02 -22.20 6.45
N LYS A 173 13.15 -22.26 7.14
CA LYS A 173 13.26 -22.07 8.59
C LYS A 173 13.91 -20.75 8.94
N HIS A 174 13.65 -20.29 10.14
CA HIS A 174 14.17 -19.06 10.75
C HIS A 174 13.80 -17.80 9.95
N VAL A 175 12.62 -17.81 9.35
CA VAL A 175 12.18 -16.72 8.48
C VAL A 175 11.66 -15.55 9.29
N LYS A 176 11.89 -14.34 8.79
CA LYS A 176 11.10 -13.18 9.22
C LYS A 176 9.89 -13.09 8.30
N TYR A 177 8.72 -13.31 8.89
CA TYR A 177 7.47 -13.33 8.17
C TYR A 177 6.82 -11.94 8.15
N GLU A 178 6.49 -11.47 6.95
CA GLU A 178 5.75 -10.23 6.68
C GLU A 178 4.58 -10.56 5.72
N MET A 179 3.43 -9.92 5.93
CA MET A 179 2.19 -10.18 5.17
C MET A 179 1.68 -8.89 4.51
N HIS A 180 1.17 -9.00 3.28
CA HIS A 180 0.65 -7.88 2.50
C HIS A 180 -0.74 -8.24 1.90
N PRO A 181 -1.83 -7.64 2.40
CA PRO A 181 -1.89 -6.63 3.46
C PRO A 181 -1.75 -7.22 4.88
N ASP A 182 -1.08 -6.50 5.76
CA ASP A 182 -1.16 -6.72 7.22
C ASP A 182 -2.22 -5.81 7.85
N TYR A 183 -2.98 -6.35 8.81
CA TYR A 183 -4.08 -5.64 9.47
C TYR A 183 -3.64 -4.35 10.17
N TYR A 184 -2.58 -4.42 10.96
CA TYR A 184 -2.08 -3.27 11.72
C TYR A 184 -1.39 -2.25 10.82
N VAL A 185 -0.68 -2.72 9.79
CA VAL A 185 -0.11 -1.84 8.77
C VAL A 185 -1.21 -1.05 8.07
N LEU A 186 -2.29 -1.71 7.62
CA LEU A 186 -3.42 -1.03 6.98
C LEU A 186 -4.11 -0.04 7.91
N LEU A 187 -4.38 -0.42 9.16
CA LEU A 187 -4.96 0.49 10.14
C LEU A 187 -4.11 1.74 10.35
N ASN A 188 -2.79 1.59 10.46
CA ASN A 188 -1.90 2.74 10.59
C ASN A 188 -1.96 3.69 9.39
N LYS A 189 -2.07 3.14 8.17
CA LYS A 189 -2.28 3.94 6.95
C LYS A 189 -3.62 4.67 6.99
N ILE A 190 -4.70 4.00 7.42
CA ILE A 190 -6.02 4.61 7.58
C ILE A 190 -5.97 5.76 8.60
N TYR A 191 -5.33 5.56 9.75
CA TYR A 191 -5.20 6.62 10.76
C TYR A 191 -4.41 7.83 10.26
N SER A 192 -3.43 7.61 9.37
CA SER A 192 -2.64 8.70 8.79
C SER A 192 -3.43 9.62 7.85
N MET A 193 -4.61 9.18 7.39
CA MET A 193 -5.46 9.92 6.47
C MET A 193 -6.79 10.35 7.10
N LYS A 194 -6.87 10.43 8.43
CA LYS A 194 -8.12 10.76 9.15
C LYS A 194 -8.76 12.08 8.69
N ASP A 195 -7.94 13.09 8.40
CA ASP A 195 -8.43 14.43 8.02
C ASP A 195 -8.96 14.46 6.56
N ASP A 196 -8.55 13.50 5.74
CA ASP A 196 -9.02 13.30 4.37
C ASP A 196 -10.29 12.46 4.26
N LEU A 197 -10.82 12.01 5.39
CA LEU A 197 -12.00 11.15 5.47
C LEU A 197 -13.22 11.91 5.97
N VAL A 198 -14.38 11.49 5.48
CA VAL A 198 -15.70 11.85 6.02
C VAL A 198 -16.40 10.58 6.48
N VAL A 199 -17.05 10.64 7.63
CA VAL A 199 -17.77 9.52 8.22
C VAL A 199 -19.27 9.67 8.04
N LYS A 200 -19.93 8.57 7.71
CA LYS A 200 -21.37 8.41 7.76
C LYS A 200 -21.70 7.21 8.64
N GLU A 201 -22.75 7.37 9.43
CA GLU A 201 -23.35 6.30 10.19
C GLU A 201 -24.46 5.61 9.40
N GLU A 202 -24.38 4.29 9.23
CA GLU A 202 -25.40 3.53 8.49
C GLU A 202 -25.61 2.15 9.11
N GLY A 203 -26.82 1.87 9.58
CA GLY A 203 -27.12 0.64 10.33
C GLY A 203 -26.15 0.45 11.50
N ASN A 204 -25.48 -0.71 11.50
CA ASN A 204 -24.49 -1.10 12.51
C ASN A 204 -23.05 -0.71 12.15
N ASP A 205 -22.84 0.12 11.12
CA ASP A 205 -21.51 0.43 10.60
C ASP A 205 -21.21 1.93 10.57
N TYR A 206 -19.96 2.28 10.89
CA TYR A 206 -19.35 3.54 10.48
C TYR A 206 -18.73 3.33 9.10
N ILE A 207 -19.12 4.17 8.15
CA ILE A 207 -18.63 4.15 6.77
C ILE A 207 -17.82 5.42 6.54
N PHE A 208 -16.51 5.25 6.32
CA PHE A 208 -15.63 6.35 5.96
C PHE A 208 -15.37 6.36 4.46
N THR A 209 -15.44 7.55 3.88
CA THR A 209 -15.17 7.79 2.45
C THR A 209 -14.28 9.02 2.28
N LEU A 210 -13.70 9.20 1.09
CA LEU A 210 -12.83 10.34 0.81
C LEU A 210 -13.60 11.66 0.85
N ARG A 211 -13.03 12.66 1.54
CA ARG A 211 -13.49 14.05 1.49
C ARG A 211 -13.25 14.70 0.13
N SER A 212 -12.14 14.34 -0.53
CA SER A 212 -11.73 14.90 -1.82
C SER A 212 -10.91 13.91 -2.65
N GLN A 213 -10.64 14.25 -3.91
CA GLN A 213 -9.80 13.44 -4.82
C GLN A 213 -8.30 13.78 -4.75
N ASN A 214 -7.92 14.79 -3.95
CA ASN A 214 -6.56 15.34 -3.85
C ASN A 214 -5.62 14.53 -2.93
N ILE A 215 -5.95 13.26 -2.69
CA ILE A 215 -5.19 12.34 -1.85
C ILE A 215 -4.43 11.33 -2.72
N ASP A 216 -3.20 11.01 -2.34
CA ASP A 216 -2.39 9.98 -2.99
C ASP A 216 -2.65 8.59 -2.38
N LEU A 217 -3.79 7.97 -2.74
CA LEU A 217 -4.12 6.63 -2.25
C LEU A 217 -3.12 5.56 -2.70
N LEU A 218 -2.53 5.71 -3.88
CA LEU A 218 -1.50 4.78 -4.34
C LEU A 218 -0.25 4.89 -3.47
N GLY A 219 0.24 6.10 -3.21
CA GLY A 219 1.38 6.31 -2.30
C GLY A 219 1.10 5.81 -0.87
N ILE A 220 -0.13 5.98 -0.39
CA ILE A 220 -0.52 5.51 0.95
C ILE A 220 -0.52 3.98 1.03
N PHE A 221 -1.16 3.31 0.06
CA PHE A 221 -1.44 1.88 0.11
C PHE A 221 -0.51 1.00 -0.75
N GLN A 222 0.46 1.57 -1.47
CA GLN A 222 1.37 0.82 -2.33
C GLN A 222 2.10 -0.29 -1.58
N ASP A 223 2.57 -0.05 -0.35
CA ASP A 223 3.32 -1.05 0.40
C ASP A 223 2.41 -2.13 0.98
N SER A 224 1.15 -1.80 1.29
CA SER A 224 0.18 -2.74 1.83
C SER A 224 -0.28 -3.76 0.80
N TYR A 225 -0.35 -3.36 -0.47
CA TYR A 225 -0.82 -4.21 -1.57
C TYR A 225 0.24 -4.47 -2.65
N ASN A 226 1.48 -4.02 -2.43
CA ASN A 226 2.59 -4.07 -3.37
C ASN A 226 2.23 -3.53 -4.77
N LEU A 227 1.60 -2.36 -4.80
CA LEU A 227 1.12 -1.73 -6.02
C LEU A 227 2.17 -0.76 -6.57
N LYS A 228 2.35 -0.74 -7.88
CA LYS A 228 3.16 0.30 -8.53
C LYS A 228 2.49 0.75 -9.81
N LEU A 229 2.14 2.04 -9.83
CA LEU A 229 1.65 2.73 -11.02
C LEU A 229 2.74 3.63 -11.59
N THR A 230 2.96 3.54 -12.90
CA THR A 230 3.89 4.40 -13.63
C THR A 230 3.24 4.92 -14.91
N GLY A 231 3.66 6.10 -15.37
CA GLY A 231 3.20 6.71 -16.62
C GLY A 231 1.96 7.61 -16.50
N VAL A 232 1.25 7.57 -15.37
CA VAL A 232 0.06 8.40 -15.11
C VAL A 232 0.22 9.17 -13.81
N SER A 233 -0.19 10.44 -13.78
CA SER A 233 -0.21 11.25 -12.57
C SER A 233 -1.34 10.81 -11.64
N GLN A 234 -1.10 10.84 -10.32
CA GLN A 234 -2.14 10.57 -9.32
C GLN A 234 -3.36 11.49 -9.48
N SER A 235 -3.16 12.73 -9.95
CA SER A 235 -4.26 13.67 -10.20
C SER A 235 -5.20 13.25 -11.32
N GLU A 236 -4.74 12.42 -12.25
CA GLU A 236 -5.52 11.90 -13.40
C GLU A 236 -6.31 10.64 -13.04
N VAL A 237 -6.03 10.05 -11.87
CA VAL A 237 -6.68 8.81 -11.41
C VAL A 237 -7.90 9.17 -10.57
N LYS A 238 -9.07 8.68 -10.98
CA LYS A 238 -10.28 8.70 -10.15
C LYS A 238 -10.13 7.69 -9.02
N LYS A 239 -10.38 8.15 -7.80
CA LYS A 239 -10.16 7.40 -6.57
C LYS A 239 -11.47 7.21 -5.83
N ASP A 240 -11.73 6.00 -5.40
CA ASP A 240 -12.81 5.68 -4.49
C ASP A 240 -12.25 4.82 -3.36
N LEU A 241 -12.61 5.18 -2.13
CA LEU A 241 -12.20 4.47 -0.93
C LEU A 241 -13.40 4.39 -0.01
N VAL A 242 -13.73 3.16 0.39
CA VAL A 242 -14.72 2.88 1.41
C VAL A 242 -14.07 2.06 2.51
N LEU A 243 -14.09 2.60 3.74
CA LEU A 243 -13.65 1.90 4.94
C LEU A 243 -14.87 1.66 5.82
N ILE A 244 -14.98 0.46 6.39
CA ILE A 244 -16.12 0.07 7.23
C ILE A 244 -15.60 -0.39 8.58
N PHE A 245 -16.14 0.20 9.63
CA PHE A 245 -15.93 -0.20 11.02
C PHE A 245 -17.26 -0.55 11.66
N ASP A 246 -17.27 -1.58 12.50
CA ASP A 246 -18.44 -1.96 13.29
C ASP A 246 -18.77 -0.87 14.32
N LYS A 247 -20.02 -0.47 14.50
CA LYS A 247 -20.37 0.57 15.48
C LYS A 247 -20.25 0.14 16.93
N ASN A 248 -20.54 -1.14 17.20
CA ASN A 248 -20.62 -1.65 18.56
C ASN A 248 -19.23 -1.97 19.10
N THR A 249 -18.44 -2.67 18.30
CA THR A 249 -17.08 -3.12 18.66
C THR A 249 -15.99 -2.15 18.19
N LYS A 250 -16.29 -1.23 17.26
CA LYS A 250 -15.32 -0.37 16.58
C LYS A 250 -14.27 -1.13 15.75
N TYR A 251 -14.45 -2.43 15.54
CA TYR A 251 -13.50 -3.24 14.79
C TYR A 251 -13.54 -2.94 13.29
N PHE A 252 -12.36 -2.92 12.68
CA PHE A 252 -12.21 -2.68 11.24
C PHE A 252 -12.67 -3.89 10.43
N LYS A 253 -13.76 -3.73 9.67
CA LYS A 253 -14.40 -4.82 8.93
C LYS A 253 -13.94 -4.91 7.49
N LYS A 254 -13.75 -3.77 6.83
CA LYS A 254 -13.55 -3.75 5.37
C LYS A 254 -12.84 -2.51 4.88
N ILE A 255 -11.98 -2.69 3.89
CA ILE A 255 -11.53 -1.65 2.96
C ILE A 255 -11.91 -2.06 1.53
N ASN A 256 -12.36 -1.09 0.75
CA ASN A 256 -12.54 -1.18 -0.69
C ASN A 256 -11.84 -0.01 -1.34
N LEU A 257 -10.74 -0.27 -2.04
CA LEU A 257 -9.96 0.71 -2.77
C LEU A 257 -10.20 0.51 -4.26
N LYS A 258 -10.71 1.53 -4.94
CA LYS A 258 -10.84 1.53 -6.40
C LYS A 258 -10.08 2.68 -7.02
N LEU A 259 -9.33 2.37 -8.07
CA LEU A 259 -8.56 3.35 -8.84
C LEU A 259 -8.87 3.15 -10.31
N ASN A 260 -9.32 4.22 -10.95
CA ASN A 260 -9.71 4.19 -12.35
C ASN A 260 -9.02 5.31 -13.12
N TYR A 261 -8.39 4.95 -14.21
CA TYR A 261 -7.83 5.88 -15.19
C TYR A 261 -8.33 5.47 -16.57
N ASN A 262 -8.72 6.44 -17.38
CA ASN A 262 -9.01 6.24 -18.78
C ASN A 262 -8.59 7.51 -19.54
N GLY A 263 -7.57 7.40 -20.38
CA GLY A 263 -7.01 8.52 -21.12
C GLY A 263 -6.13 8.07 -22.27
N GLU A 264 -5.39 9.01 -22.86
CA GLU A 264 -4.59 8.75 -24.07
C GLU A 264 -3.51 7.68 -23.88
N LYS A 265 -3.01 7.51 -22.65
CA LYS A 265 -1.98 6.51 -22.32
C LYS A 265 -2.54 5.11 -22.12
N GLY A 266 -3.87 4.96 -22.16
CA GLY A 266 -4.58 3.72 -21.93
C GLY A 266 -5.60 3.82 -20.80
N SER A 267 -5.91 2.68 -20.20
CA SER A 267 -6.85 2.58 -19.09
C SER A 267 -6.33 1.65 -17.99
N ILE A 268 -6.74 1.96 -16.76
CA ILE A 268 -6.55 1.12 -15.58
C ILE A 268 -7.87 1.06 -14.85
N ASN A 269 -8.26 -0.15 -14.46
CA ASN A 269 -9.32 -0.38 -13.51
C ASN A 269 -8.78 -1.30 -12.42
N MET A 270 -8.70 -0.78 -11.20
CA MET A 270 -8.28 -1.50 -10.02
C MET A 270 -9.43 -1.49 -9.01
N ASP A 271 -9.75 -2.67 -8.48
CA ASP A 271 -10.71 -2.90 -7.40
C ASP A 271 -10.06 -3.87 -6.41
N ILE A 272 -9.71 -3.36 -5.24
CA ILE A 272 -9.08 -4.11 -4.16
C ILE A 272 -10.01 -4.08 -2.95
N GLN A 273 -10.44 -5.25 -2.51
CA GLN A 273 -11.29 -5.41 -1.36
C GLN A 273 -10.58 -6.26 -0.33
N THR A 274 -10.52 -5.79 0.91
CA THR A 274 -10.07 -6.60 2.04
C THR A 274 -11.16 -6.59 3.09
N LYS A 275 -11.53 -7.78 3.57
CA LYS A 275 -12.54 -7.99 4.62
C LYS A 275 -11.90 -8.74 5.78
N TYR A 276 -12.32 -8.37 6.97
CA TYR A 276 -11.89 -8.98 8.22
C TYR A 276 -13.11 -9.50 8.99
N SER A 277 -12.96 -10.68 9.57
CA SER A 277 -13.98 -11.34 10.38
C SER A 277 -13.36 -12.11 11.53
N ASP A 278 -14.20 -12.62 12.43
CA ASP A 278 -13.77 -13.40 13.60
C ASP A 278 -12.68 -12.71 14.43
N HIS A 279 -12.80 -11.39 14.61
CA HIS A 279 -11.94 -10.59 15.47
C HIS A 279 -11.96 -11.13 16.90
N LYS A 280 -10.83 -11.67 17.35
CA LYS A 280 -10.66 -12.13 18.73
C LYS A 280 -9.60 -11.27 19.42
N PRO A 281 -9.97 -10.51 20.46
CA PRO A 281 -8.99 -9.78 21.26
C PRO A 281 -8.13 -10.75 22.08
N ASN A 282 -6.99 -10.28 22.56
CA ASN A 282 -6.26 -10.99 23.60
C ASN A 282 -7.14 -11.07 24.86
N VAL A 283 -7.38 -12.27 25.38
CA VAL A 283 -7.97 -12.45 26.71
C VAL A 283 -6.79 -12.55 27.67
N ILE A 284 -6.49 -11.45 28.36
CA ILE A 284 -5.49 -11.42 29.45
C ILE A 284 -6.16 -11.93 30.72
#